data_AF-A0A705WYR7-F1
#
_entry.id   AF-A0A705WYR7-F1
#
_cell.length_a   1.000
_cell.length_b   1.000
_cell.length_c   1.000
_cell.angle_alpha   90.00
_cell.angle_beta   90.00
_cell.angle_gamma   90.00
#
_symmetry.space_group_name_H-M   'P 1'
#
loop_
_entity.id
_entity.type
_entity.pdbx_description
1 polymer ?
#
loop_
_entity_poly.entity_id
_entity_poly.type
_entity_poly.pdbx_seq_one_letter_code
_entity_poly.pdbx_strand_id
1 'polypeptide(L)' 'MASSAPSRRLALLLLASTFATPAAWAHAHLTHQYPAANAAVTASPQALTLNFSE' A
#
# COMPACT_ATOMS: atom_id res chain seq x y z
N MET A 1 -43.14 1.56 15.74
CA MET A 1 -42.16 2.48 15.11
C MET A 1 -40.81 2.19 15.74
N ALA A 2 -40.02 1.30 15.14
CA ALA A 2 -38.69 0.97 15.66
C ALA A 2 -37.80 2.21 15.53
N SER A 3 -37.27 2.69 16.66
CA SER A 3 -36.44 3.89 16.72
C SER A 3 -35.26 3.73 15.75
N SER A 4 -35.26 4.50 14.66
CA SER A 4 -34.19 4.53 13.65
C SER A 4 -32.96 5.32 14.09
N ALA A 5 -33.00 5.92 15.29
CA ALA A 5 -31.94 6.77 15.82
C ALA A 5 -30.60 6.05 16.10
N PRO A 6 -30.54 4.85 16.70
CA PRO A 6 -29.28 4.13 16.89
C PRO A 6 -28.66 3.66 15.57
N SER A 7 -29.48 3.22 14.61
CA SER A 7 -29.04 2.79 13.29
C SER A 7 -28.36 3.91 12.50
N ARG A 8 -28.90 5.14 12.56
CA ARG A 8 -28.31 6.31 11.90
C ARG A 8 -26.96 6.72 12.49
N ARG A 9 -26.81 6.66 13.82
CA ARG A 9 -25.53 6.96 14.48
C ARG A 9 -24.44 5.95 14.10
N LEU A 10 -24.79 4.66 14.07
CA LEU A 10 -23.87 3.61 13.64
C LEU A 10 -23.47 3.78 12.17
N ALA A 11 -24.44 4.09 11.30
CA ALA A 11 -24.16 4.37 9.88
C ALA A 11 -23.22 5.57 9.70
N LEU A 12 -23.40 6.64 10.48
CA LEU A 12 -22.51 7.81 10.46
C LEU A 12 -21.10 7.46 10.95
N LEU A 13 -20.97 6.63 11.99
CA LEU A 13 -19.68 6.20 12.52
C LEU A 13 -18.93 5.30 11.53
N LEU A 14 -19.63 4.37 10.87
CA LEU A 14 -19.07 3.56 9.80
C LEU A 14 -18.59 4.42 8.64
N LEU A 15 -19.39 5.39 8.19
CA LEU A 15 -19.00 6.31 7.13
C LEU A 15 -17.81 7.20 7.54
N ALA A 16 -17.79 7.70 8.78
CA ALA A 16 -16.66 8.48 9.29
C ALA A 16 -15.38 7.64 9.35
N SER A 17 -15.47 6.34 9.70
CA SER A 17 -14.29 5.46 9.76
C SER A 17 -13.61 5.25 8.40
N THR A 18 -14.36 5.27 7.29
CA THR A 18 -13.75 5.15 5.95
C THR A 18 -12.92 6.38 5.55
N PHE A 19 -13.19 7.54 6.15
CA PHE A 19 -12.39 8.76 5.95
C PHE A 19 -11.29 8.94 6.99
N ALA A 20 -11.39 8.24 8.13
CA ALA A 20 -10.41 8.31 9.22
C ALA A 20 -9.22 7.36 9.00
N THR A 21 -9.38 6.31 8.19
CA THR A 21 -8.26 5.45 7.78
C THR A 21 -7.40 6.20 6.77
N PRO A 22 -6.10 6.41 7.04
CA PRO A 22 -5.19 6.91 6.02
C PRO A 22 -5.27 5.99 4.80
N ALA A 23 -5.52 6.57 3.62
CA ALA A 23 -5.33 5.86 2.35
C ALA A 23 -3.82 5.69 2.12
N ALA A 24 -3.14 4.90 2.95
CA ALA A 24 -1.73 4.60 2.82
C ALA A 24 -1.56 3.56 1.70
N TRP A 25 -1.64 4.02 0.45
CA TRP A 25 -1.19 3.28 -0.72
C TRP A 25 0.25 3.67 -1.06
N ALA A 26 1.09 3.89 -0.05
CA ALA A 26 2.52 4.06 -0.21
C ALA A 26 3.17 2.67 -0.36
N HIS A 27 2.75 1.93 -1.38
CA HIS A 27 3.47 0.72 -1.74
C HIS A 27 4.84 1.16 -2.23
N ALA A 28 5.90 0.70 -1.56
CA ALA A 28 7.27 0.96 -1.98
C ALA A 28 7.49 0.35 -3.37
N HIS A 29 7.46 1.17 -4.41
CA HIS A 29 7.61 0.72 -5.79
C HIS A 29 9.08 0.55 -6.12
N LEU A 30 9.45 -0.55 -6.76
CA LEU A 30 10.83 -0.77 -7.22
C LEU A 30 11.16 0.26 -8.29
N THR A 31 12.14 1.12 -8.03
CA THR A 31 12.58 2.20 -8.93
C THR A 31 13.84 1.86 -9.67
N HIS A 32 14.73 1.08 -9.05
CA HIS A 32 15.99 0.64 -9.65
C HIS A 32 16.38 -0.74 -9.14
N GLN A 33 17.04 -1.52 -9.99
CA GLN A 33 17.60 -2.81 -9.62
C GLN A 33 18.92 -3.05 -10.31
N TYR A 34 19.84 -3.69 -9.58
CA TYR A 34 21.10 -4.19 -10.11
C TYR A 34 21.33 -5.65 -9.70
N PRO A 35 21.65 -6.55 -10.65
CA PRO A 35 21.68 -6.33 -12.11
C PRO A 35 20.34 -5.87 -12.67
N ALA A 36 20.36 -5.15 -13.79
CA ALA A 36 19.13 -4.66 -14.41
C ALA A 36 18.21 -5.83 -14.79
N ALA A 37 16.90 -5.55 -14.90
CA ALA A 37 15.93 -6.54 -15.36
C ALA A 37 16.42 -7.15 -16.69
N ASN A 38 16.38 -8.49 -16.79
CA ASN A 38 16.75 -9.21 -18.00
C ASN A 38 18.22 -9.02 -18.43
N ALA A 39 19.07 -8.46 -17.57
CA ALA A 39 20.49 -8.34 -17.87
C ALA A 39 21.15 -9.73 -17.93
N ALA A 40 21.90 -9.97 -19.01
CA ALA A 40 22.83 -11.09 -19.06
C ALA A 40 24.08 -10.72 -18.24
N VAL A 41 24.26 -11.37 -17.10
CA VAL A 41 25.44 -11.23 -16.25
C VAL A 41 26.45 -12.33 -16.57
N THR A 42 27.68 -11.93 -16.91
CA THR A 42 28.78 -12.82 -17.30
C THR A 42 29.43 -13.55 -16.11
N ALA A 43 29.27 -13.02 -14.91
CA ALA A 43 29.70 -13.63 -13.66
C ALA A 43 28.57 -13.51 -12.62
N SER A 44 28.50 -14.47 -11.68
CA SER A 44 27.48 -14.46 -10.64
C SER A 44 27.63 -13.23 -9.74
N PRO A 45 26.58 -12.39 -9.58
CA PRO A 45 26.64 -11.26 -8.69
C PRO A 45 26.73 -11.76 -7.24
N GLN A 46 27.53 -11.08 -6.41
CA GLN A 46 27.64 -11.41 -4.98
C GLN A 46 26.44 -10.89 -4.17
N ALA A 47 25.73 -9.87 -4.70
CA ALA A 47 24.56 -9.26 -4.09
C ALA A 47 23.62 -8.71 -5.18
N LEU A 48 22.34 -8.59 -4.84
CA LEU A 48 21.35 -7.87 -5.63
C LEU A 48 21.00 -6.57 -4.89
N THR A 49 20.92 -5.47 -5.63
CA THR A 49 20.50 -4.17 -5.09
C THR A 49 19.13 -3.84 -5.65
N LEU A 50 18.18 -3.56 -4.76
CA LEU A 50 16.80 -3.18 -5.08
C LEU A 50 16.53 -1.84 -4.39
N ASN A 51 16.23 -0.80 -5.17
CA ASN A 51 15.88 0.51 -4.66
C ASN A 51 14.38 0.69 -4.79
N PHE A 52 13.74 1.11 -3.72
CA PHE A 52 12.30 1.39 -3.69
C PHE A 52 12.04 2.89 -3.52
N SER A 53 10.83 3.32 -3.83
CA SER A 53 10.39 4.71 -3.68
C SER A 53 10.21 5.16 -2.22
N GLU A 54 10.07 4.19 -1.30
CA GLU A 54 9.86 4.38 0.15
C GLU A 54 10.57 3.29 0.95
#